data_AF-A0A350MPC1-F1
#
_entry.id   AF-A0A350MPC1-F1
#
_cell.length_a   1.000
_cell.length_b   1.000
_cell.length_c   1.000
_cell.angle_alpha   90.00
_cell.angle_beta   90.00
_cell.angle_gamma   90.00
#
_symmetry.space_group_name_H-M   'P 1'
#
loop_
_entity.id
_entity.type
_entity.pdbx_description
1 polymer ?
#
loop_
_entity_poly.entity_id
_entity_poly.type
_entity_poly.pdbx_seq_one_letter_code
_entity_poly.pdbx_strand_id
1 'polypeptide(L)'
;MQWYRNDISILRDLGYEVNVATKFREIPWGCHLYCSWWCTTSILPLIKAKLCRKPLVILGCGSEVISSSRDIPGYYSKPLPVRLIIRLCLKLANYVLAISRDQLKEMKRLGTRRAKAVYLGIEPEEYKPA
;
A
#
# COMPACT_ATOMS: atom_id res chain seq x y z
N MET A 1 -2.23 -15.20 5.51
CA MET A 1 -2.80 -14.04 6.24
C MET A 1 -1.85 -13.39 7.25
N GLN A 2 -0.66 -13.96 7.52
CA GLN A 2 0.24 -13.46 8.57
C GLN A 2 0.78 -12.03 8.29
N TRP A 3 1.04 -11.69 7.02
CA TRP A 3 1.65 -10.42 6.60
C TRP A 3 0.88 -9.14 6.99
N TYR A 4 -0.44 -9.22 7.20
CA TYR A 4 -1.27 -8.06 7.54
C TYR A 4 -1.68 -8.03 9.02
N ARG A 5 -1.40 -9.10 9.77
CA ARG A 5 -1.90 -9.29 11.13
C ARG A 5 -1.41 -8.17 12.04
N ASN A 6 -0.13 -7.84 11.95
CA ASN A 6 0.51 -6.85 12.81
C ASN A 6 -0.09 -5.46 12.56
N ASP A 7 -0.20 -5.04 11.30
CA ASP A 7 -0.80 -3.75 10.94
C ASP A 7 -2.25 -3.65 11.41
N ILE A 8 -3.05 -4.71 11.24
CA ILE A 8 -4.45 -4.74 11.69
C ILE A 8 -4.54 -4.68 13.23
N SER A 9 -3.67 -5.41 13.94
CA SER A 9 -3.63 -5.37 15.41
C SER A 9 -3.29 -3.97 15.90
N ILE A 10 -2.20 -3.39 15.40
CA ILE A 10 -1.75 -2.05 15.78
C ILE A 10 -2.86 -1.01 15.55
N LEU A 11 -3.55 -1.07 14.41
CA LEU A 11 -4.66 -0.16 14.13
C LEU A 11 -5.82 -0.33 15.13
N ARG A 12 -6.14 -1.55 15.54
CA ARG A 12 -7.18 -1.81 16.55
C ARG A 12 -6.73 -1.37 17.95
N ASP A 13 -5.48 -1.60 18.31
CA ASP A 13 -4.90 -1.23 19.60
C ASP A 13 -4.83 0.30 19.76
N LEU A 14 -4.68 1.03 18.65
CA LEU A 14 -4.82 2.49 18.61
C LEU A 14 -6.28 2.98 18.72
N GLY A 15 -7.25 2.07 18.84
CA GLY A 15 -8.67 2.38 19.03
C GLY A 15 -9.46 2.59 17.74
N TYR A 16 -8.91 2.26 16.57
CA TYR A 16 -9.65 2.38 15.31
C TYR A 16 -10.57 1.17 15.07
N GLU A 17 -11.75 1.43 14.51
CA GLU A 17 -12.60 0.39 13.95
C GLU A 17 -12.02 -0.09 12.60
N VAL A 18 -11.47 -1.31 12.59
CA VAL A 18 -10.79 -1.87 11.40
C VAL A 18 -11.67 -2.88 10.67
N ASN A 19 -12.19 -2.45 9.52
CA ASN A 19 -12.92 -3.28 8.58
C ASN A 19 -11.96 -3.87 7.52
N VAL A 20 -11.86 -5.20 7.47
CA VAL A 20 -10.99 -5.90 6.52
C VAL A 20 -11.81 -6.34 5.31
N ALA A 21 -11.36 -5.98 4.11
CA ALA A 21 -12.02 -6.34 2.86
C ALA A 21 -11.00 -6.85 1.84
N THR A 22 -11.37 -7.90 1.10
CA THR A 22 -10.55 -8.49 0.03
C THR A 22 -11.18 -8.32 -1.35
N LYS A 23 -12.48 -8.02 -1.39
CA LYS A 23 -13.24 -7.80 -2.62
C LYS A 23 -13.88 -6.42 -2.62
N PHE A 24 -14.09 -5.87 -3.81
CA PHE A 24 -14.70 -4.53 -3.95
C PHE A 24 -16.03 -4.40 -3.20
N ARG A 25 -16.89 -5.42 -3.24
CA ARG A 25 -18.21 -5.40 -2.59
C ARG A 25 -18.13 -5.35 -1.06
N GLU A 26 -17.06 -5.87 -0.46
CA GLU A 26 -16.86 -5.94 0.99
C GLU A 26 -16.37 -4.60 1.58
N ILE A 27 -15.72 -3.75 0.75
CA ILE A 27 -15.18 -2.47 1.22
C ILE A 27 -16.33 -1.55 1.66
N PRO A 28 -16.41 -1.10 2.91
CA PRO A 28 -17.48 -0.19 3.34
C PRO A 28 -17.35 1.18 2.65
N TRP A 29 -18.46 1.87 2.40
CA TRP A 29 -18.46 3.22 1.80
C TRP A 29 -18.25 4.33 2.85
N GLY A 30 -18.55 4.05 4.12
CA GLY A 30 -18.55 5.02 5.23
C GLY A 30 -17.20 5.21 5.93
N CYS A 31 -16.10 4.64 5.43
CA CYS A 31 -14.81 4.72 6.12
C CYS A 31 -14.27 6.16 6.20
N HIS A 32 -13.64 6.51 7.31
CA HIS A 32 -12.92 7.78 7.45
C HIS A 32 -11.58 7.76 6.70
N LEU A 33 -10.98 6.58 6.57
CA LEU A 33 -9.70 6.33 5.93
C LEU A 33 -9.74 4.97 5.24
N TYR A 34 -9.20 4.90 4.03
CA TYR A 34 -8.93 3.65 3.35
C TYR A 34 -7.44 3.34 3.43
N CYS A 35 -7.09 2.13 3.83
CA CYS A 35 -5.73 1.60 3.79
C CYS A 35 -5.67 0.42 2.82
N SER A 36 -4.64 0.39 1.98
CA SER A 36 -4.45 -0.71 1.04
C SER A 36 -3.00 -1.17 1.01
N TRP A 37 -2.82 -2.48 1.06
CA TRP A 37 -1.54 -3.12 0.80
C TRP A 37 -1.43 -3.41 -0.70
N TRP A 38 -0.27 -3.10 -1.28
CA TRP A 38 0.08 -3.30 -2.68
C TRP A 38 -0.60 -2.37 -3.69
N CYS A 39 0.20 -1.79 -4.59
CA CYS A 39 -0.30 -0.88 -5.62
C CYS A 39 -1.11 -1.60 -6.72
N THR A 40 -0.92 -2.91 -6.91
CA THR A 40 -1.61 -3.70 -7.94
C THR A 40 -3.09 -3.88 -7.66
N THR A 41 -3.48 -3.99 -6.38
CA THR A 41 -4.85 -4.23 -5.93
C THR A 41 -5.52 -2.97 -5.37
N SER A 42 -4.74 -1.92 -5.12
CA SER A 42 -5.21 -0.63 -4.57
C SER A 42 -6.25 0.10 -5.44
N ILE A 43 -6.47 -0.32 -6.69
CA ILE A 43 -7.49 0.28 -7.56
C ILE A 43 -8.89 0.17 -6.95
N LEU A 44 -9.19 -0.92 -6.25
CA LEU A 44 -10.50 -1.17 -5.64
C LEU A 44 -10.82 -0.15 -4.53
N PRO A 45 -10.00 0.00 -3.48
CA PRO A 45 -10.22 1.03 -2.48
C PRO A 45 -9.99 2.45 -3.03
N LEU A 46 -9.16 2.64 -4.06
CA LEU A 46 -9.00 3.95 -4.71
C LEU A 46 -10.31 4.47 -5.29
N ILE A 47 -11.05 3.63 -6.02
CA ILE A 47 -12.34 4.02 -6.59
C ILE A 47 -13.29 4.49 -5.49
N LYS A 48 -13.43 3.71 -4.41
CA LYS A 48 -14.31 4.08 -3.28
C LYS A 48 -13.84 5.32 -2.54
N ALA A 49 -12.55 5.42 -2.24
CA ALA A 49 -11.97 6.60 -1.62
C ALA A 49 -12.24 7.88 -2.42
N LYS A 50 -12.12 7.82 -3.76
CA LYS A 50 -12.41 8.98 -4.63
C LYS A 50 -13.89 9.31 -4.69
N LEU A 51 -14.77 8.31 -4.83
CA LEU A 51 -16.23 8.54 -4.85
C LEU A 51 -16.74 9.10 -3.51
N CYS A 52 -16.20 8.62 -2.39
CA CYS A 52 -16.57 9.10 -1.05
C CYS A 52 -15.80 10.37 -0.62
N ARG A 53 -14.86 10.86 -1.44
CA ARG A 53 -13.94 11.96 -1.10
C ARG A 53 -13.19 11.74 0.22
N LYS A 54 -12.76 10.51 0.47
CA LYS A 54 -12.00 10.09 1.65
C LYS A 54 -10.54 9.83 1.29
N PRO A 55 -9.61 9.95 2.26
CA PRO A 55 -8.21 9.66 2.02
C PRO A 55 -7.96 8.17 1.76
N LEU A 56 -7.06 7.88 0.83
CA LEU A 56 -6.44 6.56 0.66
C LEU A 56 -4.96 6.63 1.02
N VAL A 57 -4.52 5.76 1.92
CA VAL A 57 -3.12 5.47 2.20
C VAL A 57 -2.77 4.11 1.61
N ILE A 58 -1.74 4.07 0.76
CA ILE A 58 -1.22 2.82 0.20
C ILE A 58 0.07 2.48 0.93
N LEU A 59 0.13 1.28 1.50
CA LEU A 59 1.37 0.65 1.93
C LEU A 59 2.02 0.03 0.69
N GLY A 60 2.88 0.82 0.04
CA GLY A 60 3.53 0.46 -1.21
C GLY A 60 4.70 -0.49 -0.97
N CYS A 61 4.45 -1.64 -0.36
CA CYS A 61 5.48 -2.63 -0.09
C CYS A 61 5.82 -3.41 -1.38
N GLY A 62 7.06 -3.86 -1.49
CA GLY A 62 7.50 -4.80 -2.52
C GLY A 62 8.27 -4.23 -3.71
N SER A 63 9.57 -4.51 -3.77
CA SER A 63 10.40 -4.22 -4.95
C SER A 63 9.87 -4.93 -6.21
N GLU A 64 9.24 -6.09 -6.03
CA GLU A 64 8.57 -6.88 -7.08
C GLU A 64 7.35 -6.18 -7.69
N VAL A 65 6.86 -5.10 -7.08
CA VAL A 65 5.74 -4.30 -7.60
C VAL A 65 6.20 -3.02 -8.27
N ILE A 66 7.15 -2.32 -7.65
CA ILE A 66 7.47 -0.92 -8.01
C ILE A 66 8.91 -0.69 -8.42
N SER A 67 9.77 -1.71 -8.42
CA SER A 67 11.13 -1.57 -8.97
C SER A 67 11.05 -1.11 -10.42
N SER A 68 11.71 0.00 -10.70
CA SER A 68 11.94 0.56 -12.02
C SER A 68 13.26 0.03 -12.63
N SER A 69 14.06 -0.71 -11.86
CA SER A 69 15.21 -1.45 -12.38
C SER A 69 14.78 -2.52 -13.38
N ARG A 70 15.63 -2.78 -14.39
CA ARG A 70 15.46 -3.87 -15.35
C ARG A 70 16.03 -5.19 -14.85
N ASP A 71 16.88 -5.14 -13.82
CA ASP A 71 17.60 -6.32 -13.30
C ASP A 71 16.74 -7.13 -12.32
N ILE A 72 15.73 -6.48 -11.71
CA ILE A 72 14.81 -7.10 -10.78
C ILE A 72 13.40 -7.02 -11.39
N PRO A 73 12.69 -8.15 -11.57
CA PRO A 73 11.29 -8.12 -12.00
C PRO A 73 10.47 -7.21 -11.09
N GLY A 74 9.91 -6.13 -11.66
CA GLY A 74 9.24 -5.07 -10.91
C GLY A 74 8.08 -4.47 -11.68
N TYR A 75 8.03 -3.14 -11.79
CA TYR A 75 6.99 -2.43 -12.55
C TYR A 75 7.06 -2.75 -14.05
N TYR A 76 8.25 -2.70 -14.63
CA TYR A 76 8.44 -2.86 -16.08
C TYR A 76 8.35 -4.31 -16.58
N SER A 77 8.31 -5.32 -15.70
CA SER A 77 8.06 -6.70 -16.10
C SER A 77 6.57 -7.03 -16.18
N LYS A 78 5.70 -6.19 -15.63
CA LYS A 78 4.24 -6.46 -15.58
C LYS A 78 3.54 -6.17 -16.91
N PRO A 79 2.36 -6.75 -17.17
CA PRO A 79 1.54 -6.36 -18.32
C PRO A 79 1.14 -4.88 -18.29
N LEU A 80 0.94 -4.25 -19.46
CA LEU A 80 0.61 -2.83 -19.58
C LEU A 80 -0.61 -2.39 -18.73
N PRO A 81 -1.72 -3.15 -18.65
CA PRO A 81 -2.85 -2.76 -17.80
C PRO A 81 -2.48 -2.69 -16.32
N VAL A 82 -1.64 -3.62 -15.85
CA VAL A 82 -1.17 -3.66 -14.46
C VAL A 82 -0.25 -2.49 -14.17
N ARG A 83 0.63 -2.12 -15.12
CA ARG A 83 1.46 -0.91 -15.02
C ARG A 83 0.60 0.34 -14.89
N LEU A 84 -0.44 0.46 -15.71
CA LEU A 84 -1.37 1.59 -15.64
C LEU A 84 -2.07 1.64 -14.27
N ILE A 85 -2.57 0.52 -13.76
CA ILE A 85 -3.19 0.44 -12.43
C ILE A 85 -2.22 0.92 -11.34
N ILE A 86 -0.99 0.42 -11.32
CA ILE A 86 0.03 0.83 -10.34
C ILE A 86 0.27 2.34 -10.43
N ARG A 87 0.48 2.86 -11.64
CA ARG A 87 0.76 4.29 -11.88
C ARG A 87 -0.41 5.17 -11.44
N LEU A 88 -1.65 4.76 -11.70
CA LEU A 88 -2.85 5.47 -11.24
C LEU A 88 -2.94 5.47 -9.72
N CYS A 89 -2.74 4.32 -9.08
CA CYS A 89 -2.76 4.21 -7.62
C CYS A 89 -1.71 5.11 -6.97
N LEU A 90 -0.47 5.07 -7.45
CA LEU A 90 0.63 5.91 -6.96
C LEU A 90 0.35 7.41 -7.15
N LYS A 91 -0.23 7.81 -8.28
CA LYS A 91 -0.52 9.22 -8.58
C LYS A 91 -1.70 9.77 -7.80
N LEU A 92 -2.73 8.95 -7.58
CA LEU A 92 -4.02 9.39 -7.07
C LEU A 92 -4.22 9.12 -5.58
N ALA A 93 -3.44 8.24 -4.96
CA ALA A 93 -3.46 8.06 -3.51
C ALA A 93 -3.13 9.36 -2.77
N ASN A 94 -3.71 9.54 -1.59
CA ASN A 94 -3.44 10.70 -0.76
C ASN A 94 -2.05 10.63 -0.15
N TYR A 95 -1.62 9.43 0.22
CA TYR A 95 -0.28 9.12 0.69
C TYR A 95 0.13 7.70 0.28
N VAL A 96 1.41 7.52 -0.02
CA VAL A 96 2.04 6.21 -0.22
C VAL A 96 3.20 6.05 0.75
N LEU A 97 3.23 4.93 1.48
CA LEU A 97 4.30 4.59 2.41
C LEU A 97 5.30 3.67 1.71
N ALA A 98 6.57 4.03 1.78
CA ALA A 98 7.69 3.24 1.27
C ALA A 98 8.48 2.64 2.44
N ILE A 99 8.91 1.38 2.34
CA ILE A 99 9.67 0.69 3.40
C ILE A 99 11.15 1.08 3.44
N SER A 100 11.64 1.77 2.41
CA SER A 100 13.02 2.25 2.33
C SER A 100 13.12 3.54 1.53
N ARG A 101 14.27 4.22 1.65
CA ARG A 101 14.57 5.43 0.87
C ARG A 101 14.69 5.14 -0.62
N ASP A 102 15.24 3.99 -0.99
CA ASP A 102 15.39 3.62 -2.40
C ASP A 102 14.04 3.31 -3.02
N GLN A 103 13.19 2.59 -2.28
CA GLN A 103 11.83 2.35 -2.71
C GLN A 103 11.04 3.67 -2.90
N LEU A 104 11.23 4.64 -2.00
CA LEU A 104 10.64 5.97 -2.15
C LEU A 104 11.10 6.68 -3.43
N LYS A 105 12.38 6.55 -3.83
CA LYS A 105 12.89 7.12 -5.09
C LYS A 105 12.21 6.47 -6.29
N GLU A 106 12.06 5.16 -6.30
CA GLU A 106 11.39 4.40 -7.36
C GLU A 106 9.91 4.82 -7.50
N MET A 107 9.19 4.92 -6.37
CA MET A 107 7.82 5.43 -6.35
C MET A 107 7.70 6.84 -6.92
N LYS A 108 8.63 7.73 -6.58
CA LYS A 108 8.66 9.10 -7.12
C LYS A 108 8.88 9.10 -8.64
N ARG A 109 9.79 8.26 -9.16
CA ARG A 109 10.00 8.07 -10.61
C ARG A 109 8.73 7.62 -11.34
N LEU A 110 7.91 6.79 -10.68
CA LEU A 110 6.62 6.33 -11.21
C LEU A 110 5.50 7.38 -11.11
N GLY A 111 5.77 8.55 -10.50
CA GLY A 111 4.88 9.71 -10.48
C GLY A 111 4.11 9.90 -9.18
N THR A 112 4.53 9.26 -8.08
CA THR A 112 3.90 9.43 -6.76
C THR A 112 4.04 10.87 -6.29
N ARG A 113 2.92 11.50 -5.91
CA ARG A 113 2.91 12.91 -5.47
C ARG A 113 3.24 13.09 -4.00
N ARG A 114 2.68 12.23 -3.15
CA ARG A 114 2.81 12.31 -1.69
C ARG A 114 3.24 10.96 -1.15
N ALA A 115 4.50 10.86 -0.74
CA ALA A 115 5.05 9.64 -0.19
C ALA A 115 6.10 9.90 0.88
N LYS A 116 6.20 8.98 1.83
CA LYS A 116 7.16 9.02 2.92
C LYS A 116 7.78 7.64 3.13
N ALA A 117 9.06 7.61 3.46
CA ALA A 117 9.73 6.39 3.91
C ALA A 117 9.34 6.12 5.37
N VAL A 118 8.81 4.94 5.66
CA VAL A 118 8.49 4.40 6.97
C VAL A 118 9.10 3.00 7.02
N TYR A 119 10.13 2.81 7.83
CA TYR A 119 10.88 1.56 7.88
C TYR A 119 10.08 0.48 8.61
N LEU A 120 10.38 -0.78 8.26
CA LEU A 120 9.81 -1.93 8.94
C LEU A 120 10.28 -1.94 10.40
N GLY A 121 9.33 -2.10 11.32
CA GLY A 121 9.61 -2.41 12.72
C GLY A 121 9.57 -3.91 12.94
N ILE A 122 10.37 -4.40 13.88
CA ILE A 122 10.31 -5.76 14.41
C ILE A 122 10.08 -5.66 15.91
N GLU A 123 9.29 -6.57 16.47
CA GLU A 123 9.15 -6.75 17.91
C GLU A 123 10.22 -7.75 18.37
N PRO A 124 11.37 -7.28 18.89
CA PRO A 124 12.49 -8.17 19.18
C PRO A 124 12.14 -9.16 20.29
N GLU A 125 11.17 -8.85 21.16
CA GLU A 125 10.72 -9.72 22.25
C GLU A 125 9.93 -10.94 21.75
N GLU A 126 9.17 -10.79 20.66
CA GLU A 126 8.41 -11.89 20.04
C GLU A 126 9.29 -12.77 19.14
N TYR A 127 10.28 -12.19 18.48
CA TYR A 127 11.10 -12.87 17.45
C TYR A 127 12.53 -13.22 17.90
N LYS A 128 12.72 -13.57 19.19
CA LYS A 128 14.03 -14.03 19.69
C LYS A 128 14.35 -15.44 19.18
N PRO A 129 15.63 -15.77 18.91
CA PRO A 129 16.04 -17.16 18.75
C PRO A 129 15.69 -17.95 20.02
N ALA A 130 15.26 -19.20 19.84
CA ALA A 130 15.00 -20.12 20.94
C ALA A 130 16.26 -20.42 21.76
#